data_AF-A0A515LCV0-F1
#
_entry.id   AF-A0A515LCV0-F1
#
_cell.length_a   1.000
_cell.length_b   1.000
_cell.length_c   1.000
_cell.angle_alpha   90.00
_cell.angle_beta   90.00
_cell.angle_gamma   90.00
#
_symmetry.space_group_name_H-M   'P 1'
#
loop_
_entity.id
_entity.type
_entity.pdbx_description
1 polymer ?
#
loop_
_entity_poly.entity_id
_entity_poly.type
_entity_poly.pdbx_seq_one_letter_code
_entity_poly.pdbx_strand_id
1 'polypeptide(L)'
;MVPADCTSTRGDAKGLLRISPTTLTFYESVGKLGTIKSSSDTAIRANFAFSGEGMSWTRDVELSASGDTLTRTERGGEEPGGPFTYTKCAA
;
A
#
# COMPACT_ATOMS: atom_id res chain seq x y z
N MET A 1 -0.25 12.38 -0.86
CA MET A 1 0.20 12.30 -2.26
C MET A 1 0.21 13.72 -2.83
N VAL A 2 1.33 14.16 -3.37
CA VAL A 2 1.42 15.38 -4.18
C VAL A 2 1.45 14.98 -5.67
N PRO A 3 1.05 15.84 -6.62
CA PRO A 3 1.03 15.48 -8.04
C PRO A 3 2.36 14.91 -8.57
N ALA A 4 3.49 15.36 -8.01
CA ALA A 4 4.83 14.87 -8.36
C ALA A 4 5.10 13.41 -7.94
N ASP A 5 4.38 12.85 -6.97
CA ASP A 5 4.53 11.45 -6.55
C ASP A 5 4.21 10.49 -7.71
N CYS A 6 3.28 10.88 -8.61
CA CYS A 6 2.91 10.04 -9.76
C CYS A 6 3.96 10.05 -10.88
N THR A 7 4.78 11.10 -10.98
CA THR A 7 5.67 11.34 -12.13
C THR A 7 7.16 11.24 -11.81
N SER A 8 7.56 11.27 -10.54
CA SER A 8 8.98 11.24 -10.20
C SER A 8 9.61 9.87 -10.48
N THR A 9 10.73 9.89 -11.20
CA THR A 9 11.61 8.73 -11.44
C THR A 9 12.83 8.72 -10.52
N ARG A 10 12.94 9.70 -9.61
CA ARG A 10 14.12 9.88 -8.73
C ARG A 10 14.09 9.02 -7.46
N GLY A 11 13.06 8.19 -7.30
CA GLY A 11 12.87 7.33 -6.12
C GLY A 11 12.36 8.07 -4.87
N ASP A 12 12.13 9.38 -4.96
CA ASP A 12 11.67 10.26 -3.87
C ASP A 12 10.14 10.37 -3.76
N ALA A 13 9.39 9.60 -4.57
CA ALA A 13 7.93 9.50 -4.54
C ALA A 13 7.43 8.71 -3.31
N LYS A 14 7.77 9.19 -2.12
CA LYS A 14 7.45 8.56 -0.83
C LYS A 14 5.95 8.40 -0.61
N GLY A 15 5.12 9.21 -1.28
CA GLY A 15 3.66 9.13 -1.23
C GLY A 15 3.04 8.16 -2.25
N LEU A 16 3.83 7.55 -3.14
CA LEU A 16 3.31 6.66 -4.18
C LEU A 16 3.20 5.22 -3.68
N LEU A 17 1.99 4.66 -3.79
CA LEU A 17 1.70 3.24 -3.62
C LEU A 17 1.46 2.60 -4.99
N ARG A 18 2.29 1.64 -5.37
CA ARG A 18 2.08 0.77 -6.53
C ARG A 18 1.45 -0.54 -6.09
N ILE A 19 0.39 -0.95 -6.78
CA ILE A 19 -0.37 -2.15 -6.49
C ILE A 19 -0.30 -3.07 -7.71
N SER A 20 0.25 -4.26 -7.52
CA SER A 20 0.26 -5.36 -8.49
C SER A 20 -0.58 -6.51 -7.96
N PRO A 21 -0.87 -7.57 -8.74
CA PRO A 21 -1.71 -8.68 -8.27
C PRO A 21 -1.26 -9.34 -6.97
N THR A 22 0.05 -9.34 -6.67
CA THR A 22 0.63 -10.01 -5.51
C THR A 22 1.57 -9.13 -4.67
N THR A 23 1.72 -7.85 -5.00
CA THR A 23 2.67 -6.96 -4.31
C THR A 23 2.13 -5.57 -4.08
N LEU A 24 2.47 -5.00 -2.93
CA LEU A 24 2.38 -3.58 -2.62
C LEU A 24 3.78 -3.00 -2.56
N THR A 25 4.04 -1.94 -3.32
CA THR A 25 5.35 -1.27 -3.30
C THR A 25 5.15 0.18 -2.92
N PHE A 26 5.85 0.64 -1.88
CA PHE A 26 5.90 2.04 -1.49
C PHE A 26 7.34 2.42 -1.17
N TYR A 27 7.84 3.51 -1.75
CA TYR A 27 9.24 3.94 -1.61
C TYR A 27 10.23 2.77 -1.81
N GLU A 28 11.03 2.41 -0.80
CA GLU A 28 12.01 1.30 -0.79
C GLU A 28 11.46 -0.01 -0.22
N SER A 29 10.18 -0.05 0.16
CA SER A 29 9.55 -1.21 0.80
C SER A 29 8.66 -1.98 -0.17
N VAL A 30 8.75 -3.31 -0.13
CA VAL A 30 7.91 -4.24 -0.90
C VAL A 30 7.20 -5.19 0.03
N GLY A 31 5.87 -5.17 -0.01
CA GLY A 31 4.98 -6.12 0.66
C GLY A 31 4.49 -7.19 -0.29
N LYS A 32 4.78 -8.46 0.01
CA LYS A 32 4.25 -9.61 -0.73
C LYS A 32 2.94 -10.08 -0.11
N LEU A 33 1.94 -10.31 -0.95
CA LEU A 33 0.64 -10.83 -0.55
C LEU A 33 0.80 -12.23 0.07
N GLY A 34 0.28 -12.39 1.27
CA GLY A 34 0.14 -13.67 1.97
C GLY A 34 -1.33 -14.07 2.07
N THR A 35 -1.76 -14.41 3.28
CA THR A 35 -3.14 -14.88 3.53
C THR A 35 -4.17 -13.78 3.31
N ILE A 36 -5.09 -14.01 2.37
CA ILE A 36 -6.29 -13.18 2.18
C ILE A 36 -7.30 -13.51 3.28
N LYS A 37 -7.75 -12.49 4.01
CA LYS A 37 -8.75 -12.63 5.09
C LYS A 37 -10.16 -12.33 4.58
N SER A 38 -10.29 -11.35 3.68
CA SER A 38 -11.53 -11.02 3.01
C SER A 38 -11.27 -10.29 1.69
N SER A 39 -12.19 -10.43 0.74
CA SER A 39 -12.15 -9.73 -0.55
C SER A 39 -13.56 -9.45 -1.05
N SER A 40 -13.72 -8.32 -1.71
CA SER A 40 -14.90 -7.91 -2.48
C SER A 40 -14.44 -7.18 -3.75
N ASP A 41 -15.39 -6.73 -4.57
CA ASP A 41 -15.11 -5.99 -5.80
C ASP A 41 -14.33 -4.68 -5.55
N THR A 42 -14.48 -4.08 -4.36
CA THR A 42 -13.89 -2.78 -4.02
C THR A 42 -12.97 -2.81 -2.80
N ALA A 43 -12.79 -3.96 -2.14
CA ALA A 43 -11.94 -4.05 -0.96
C ALA A 43 -11.21 -5.38 -0.84
N ILE A 44 -9.99 -5.35 -0.29
CA ILE A 44 -9.24 -6.55 0.09
C ILE A 44 -8.57 -6.34 1.44
N ARG A 45 -8.65 -7.36 2.30
CA ARG A 45 -7.89 -7.43 3.54
C ARG A 45 -7.02 -8.67 3.51
N ALA A 46 -5.71 -8.50 3.68
CA ALA A 46 -4.76 -9.60 3.67
C ALA A 46 -3.54 -9.32 4.55
N ASN A 47 -2.83 -10.38 4.90
CA ASN A 47 -1.49 -10.24 5.45
C ASN A 47 -0.49 -9.96 4.33
N PHE A 48 0.42 -9.02 4.57
CA PHE A 48 1.54 -8.72 3.68
C PHE A 48 2.85 -8.86 4.43
N ALA A 49 3.78 -9.60 3.83
CA ALA A 49 5.16 -9.71 4.30
C ALA A 49 5.99 -8.62 3.63
N PHE A 50 6.34 -7.59 4.41
CA PHE A 50 7.12 -6.44 3.97
C PHE A 50 8.61 -6.65 4.19
N SER A 51 9.40 -6.12 3.26
CA SER A 51 10.84 -5.95 3.39
C SER A 51 11.26 -4.58 2.82
N GLY A 52 12.13 -3.86 3.53
CA GLY A 52 12.65 -2.56 3.13
C GLY A 52 13.64 -2.03 4.16
N GLU A 53 14.60 -1.19 3.73
CA GLU A 53 15.58 -0.53 4.62
C GLU A 53 16.35 -1.50 5.55
N GLY A 54 16.56 -2.75 5.12
CA GLY A 54 17.24 -3.79 5.90
C GLY A 54 16.37 -4.50 6.94
N MET A 55 15.08 -4.18 7.01
CA MET A 55 14.12 -4.77 7.94
C MET A 55 13.11 -5.67 7.21
N SER A 56 12.47 -6.57 7.97
CA SER A 56 11.34 -7.38 7.50
C SER A 56 10.27 -7.46 8.57
N TRP A 57 9.01 -7.32 8.18
CA TRP A 57 7.88 -7.30 9.10
C TRP A 57 6.60 -7.74 8.39
N THR A 58 5.56 -8.09 9.16
CA THR A 58 4.25 -8.45 8.62
C THR A 58 3.22 -7.43 9.06
N ARG A 59 2.31 -7.04 8.17
CA ARG A 59 1.12 -6.25 8.50
C ARG A 59 -0.14 -6.92 7.99
N ASP A 60 -1.24 -6.72 8.72
CA ASP A 60 -2.60 -6.93 8.22
C ASP A 60 -3.04 -5.64 7.54
N VAL A 61 -3.13 -5.66 6.22
CA VAL A 61 -3.44 -4.50 5.38
C VAL A 61 -4.83 -4.66 4.81
N GLU A 62 -5.60 -3.58 4.89
CA GLU A 62 -6.89 -3.43 4.24
C GLU A 62 -6.81 -2.28 3.23
N LEU A 63 -7.23 -2.58 2.01
CA LEU A 63 -7.33 -1.67 0.90
C LEU A 63 -8.79 -1.56 0.53
N SER A 64 -9.30 -0.33 0.46
CA SER A 64 -10.68 -0.04 0.07
C SER A 64 -10.69 1.05 -0.99
N ALA A 65 -11.33 0.78 -2.13
CA ALA A 65 -11.40 1.67 -3.27
C ALA A 65 -12.81 2.26 -3.42
N SER A 66 -12.88 3.55 -3.74
CA SER A 66 -14.12 4.26 -4.08
C SER A 66 -13.82 5.28 -5.18
N GLY A 67 -14.27 4.98 -6.40
CA GLY A 67 -13.89 5.73 -7.59
C GLY A 67 -12.37 5.76 -7.77
N ASP A 68 -11.78 6.95 -7.88
CA ASP A 68 -10.33 7.15 -7.96
C ASP A 68 -9.64 7.26 -6.60
N THR A 69 -10.37 7.05 -5.49
CA THR A 69 -9.80 7.12 -4.14
C THR A 69 -9.50 5.73 -3.60
N LEU A 70 -8.35 5.56 -2.98
CA LEU A 70 -7.97 4.35 -2.24
C LEU A 70 -7.65 4.71 -0.79
N THR A 71 -8.26 4.01 0.14
CA THR A 71 -7.93 4.06 1.57
C THR A 71 -7.17 2.80 1.95
N ARG A 72 -6.01 2.97 2.60
CA ARG A 72 -5.20 1.89 3.18
C ARG A 72 -5.18 2.00 4.70
N THR A 73 -5.51 0.90 5.37
CA THR A 73 -5.37 0.76 6.82
C THR A 73 -4.51 -0.46 7.13
N GLU A 74 -3.54 -0.31 8.02
CA GLU A 74 -2.60 -1.35 8.41
C GLU A 74 -2.69 -1.62 9.92
N ARG A 75 -2.48 -2.87 10.30
CA ARG A 75 -2.53 -3.37 11.68
C ARG A 75 -1.38 -4.34 11.94
N GLY A 76 -1.05 -4.53 13.22
CA GLY A 76 -0.05 -5.51 13.67
C GLY A 76 1.36 -4.95 13.75
N GLY A 77 1.52 -3.74 14.27
CA GLY A 77 2.78 -3.09 14.60
C GLY A 77 2.68 -2.21 15.84
N GLU A 78 3.81 -1.69 16.28
CA GLU A 78 3.87 -0.72 17.39
C GLU A 78 3.26 0.63 16.99
N GLU A 79 3.44 1.02 15.73
CA GLU A 79 2.91 2.28 15.19
C GLU A 79 1.49 2.13 14.60
N PRO A 80 0.61 3.14 14.78
CA PRO A 80 -0.68 3.19 14.10
C PRO A 80 -0.52 3.19 12.57
N GLY A 81 -1.16 2.23 11.90
CA GLY A 81 -1.01 1.99 10.48
C GLY A 81 -2.00 2.72 9.56
N GLY A 82 -2.36 3.99 9.82
CA GLY A 82 -3.29 4.76 8.97
C GLY A 82 -4.57 5.21 9.68
N PRO A 83 -5.62 5.65 8.94
CA PRO A 83 -5.81 5.46 7.50
C PRO A 83 -4.95 6.37 6.63
N PHE A 84 -4.39 5.82 5.55
CA PHE A 84 -3.72 6.55 4.48
C PHE A 84 -4.64 6.67 3.27
N THR A 85 -4.76 7.86 2.70
CA THR A 85 -5.61 8.11 1.52
C THR A 85 -4.76 8.42 0.29
N TYR A 86 -5.10 7.79 -0.83
CA TYR A 86 -4.45 7.96 -2.14
C TYR A 86 -5.48 8.33 -3.19
N THR A 87 -5.03 9.04 -4.21
CA THR A 87 -5.80 9.25 -5.44
C THR A 87 -5.10 8.49 -6.56
N LYS A 88 -5.87 7.86 -7.45
CA LYS A 88 -5.33 7.15 -8.61
C LYS A 88 -4.53 8.12 -9.48
N CYS A 89 -3.31 7.76 -9.83
CA CYS A 89 -2.53 8.52 -10.81
C CYS A 89 -3.25 8.46 -12.17
N ALA A 90 -3.23 9.57 -12.91
CA ALA A 90 -3.71 9.58 -14.29
C ALA A 90 -2.92 8.56 -15.13
N ALA A 91 -3.62 7.90 -16.05
CA ALA A 91 -3.05 6.89 -16.95
C ALA A 91 -2.20 7.53 -18.06
#